data_AF-A0A537NX92-F1
#
_entry.id   AF-A0A537NX92-F1
#
_cell.length_a   1.000
_cell.length_b   1.000
_cell.length_c   1.000
_cell.angle_alpha   90.00
_cell.angle_beta   90.00
_cell.angle_gamma   90.00
#
_symmetry.space_group_name_H-M   'P 1'
#
loop_
_entity.id
_entity.type
_entity.pdbx_description
1 polymer ?
#
loop_
_entity_poly.entity_id
_entity_poly.type
_entity_poly.pdbx_seq_one_letter_code
_entity_poly.pdbx_strand_id
1 'polypeptide(L)' 'HNVGSEMEVDAVMSQAIAAGARLVKAAQKTFWGGYAGYFKDPDDHLWEIVFNPAFLPED' A
#
# COMPACT_ATOMS: atom_id res chain seq x y z
N HIS A 1 2.97 -5.82 0.22
CA HIS A 1 4.05 -5.21 1.01
C HIS A 1 3.44 -4.57 2.24
N ASN A 2 3.77 -5.06 3.44
CA ASN A 2 3.25 -4.51 4.70
C ASN A 2 4.21 -3.42 5.21
N VAL A 3 3.67 -2.28 5.64
CA VAL A 3 4.40 -1.12 6.17
C VAL A 3 3.94 -0.82 7.59
N GLY A 4 4.65 0.07 8.29
CA GLY A 4 4.44 0.35 9.72
C GLY A 4 3.35 1.38 10.03
N SER A 5 2.81 2.10 9.03
CA SER A 5 1.75 3.10 9.26
C SER A 5 0.93 3.41 8.01
N GLU A 6 -0.26 4.03 8.18
CA GLU A 6 -1.07 4.53 7.06
C GLU A 6 -0.30 5.54 6.19
N MET A 7 0.51 6.40 6.81
CA MET A 7 1.33 7.40 6.11
C MET A 7 2.40 6.75 5.23
N GLU A 8 2.98 5.63 5.68
CA GLU A 8 3.92 4.88 4.85
C GLU A 8 3.25 4.22 3.65
N VAL A 9 1.97 3.84 3.76
CA VAL A 9 1.19 3.36 2.60
C VAL A 9 1.10 4.47 1.56
N ASP A 10 0.70 5.67 1.96
CA ASP A 10 0.58 6.81 1.05
C ASP A 10 1.94 7.19 0.42
N ALA A 11 3.01 7.15 1.21
CA ALA A 11 4.36 7.43 0.74
C ALA A 11 4.81 6.43 -0.35
N VAL A 12 4.66 5.13 -0.11
CA VAL A 12 5.06 4.09 -1.06
C VAL A 12 4.19 4.12 -2.32
N MET A 13 2.87 4.32 -2.18
CA MET A 13 1.97 4.48 -3.32
C MET A 13 2.37 5.66 -4.20
N SER A 14 2.69 6.81 -3.59
CA SER A 14 3.13 8.01 -4.30
C SER A 14 4.46 7.81 -5.02
N GLN A 15 5.43 7.15 -4.37
CA GLN A 15 6.72 6.80 -4.95
C GLN A 15 6.55 5.86 -6.16
N ALA A 16 5.71 4.84 -6.04
CA ALA A 16 5.46 3.90 -7.14
C ALA A 16 4.87 4.61 -8.35
N ILE A 17 3.86 5.46 -8.15
CA ILE A 17 3.22 6.23 -9.24
C ILE A 17 4.23 7.17 -9.89
N ALA A 18 5.05 7.87 -9.10
CA ALA A 18 6.11 8.73 -9.62
C ALA A 18 7.17 7.96 -10.44
N ALA A 19 7.37 6.67 -10.13
CA ALA A 19 8.27 5.77 -10.85
C ALA A 19 7.63 5.12 -12.10
N GLY A 20 6.38 5.46 -12.44
CA GLY A 20 5.70 4.96 -13.63
C GLY A 20 4.70 3.82 -13.37
N ALA A 21 4.45 3.47 -12.11
CA ALA A 21 3.37 2.55 -11.79
C ALA A 21 2.00 3.18 -12.08
N ARG A 22 1.04 2.33 -12.48
CA ARG A 22 -0.34 2.72 -12.72
C ARG A 22 -1.19 2.47 -11.48
N LEU A 23 -1.83 3.52 -10.98
CA LEU A 23 -2.79 3.40 -9.88
C LEU A 23 -3.95 2.46 -10.27
N VAL A 24 -4.23 1.46 -9.44
CA VAL A 24 -5.36 0.53 -9.59
C VAL A 24 -6.46 0.88 -8.59
N LYS A 25 -6.09 1.12 -7.33
CA LYS A 25 -7.02 1.53 -6.27
C LYS A 25 -6.29 2.44 -5.29
N ALA A 26 -6.82 3.64 -5.09
CA ALA A 26 -6.31 4.59 -4.10
C ALA A 26 -6.33 3.97 -2.70
N ALA A 27 -5.32 4.34 -1.90
CA ALA A 27 -5.21 3.86 -0.54
C ALA A 27 -6.42 4.33 0.29
N GLN A 28 -6.98 3.41 1.08
CA GLN A 28 -8.15 3.69 1.91
C GLN A 28 -8.26 2.69 3.05
N LYS A 29 -9.07 3.03 4.05
CA LYS A 29 -9.43 2.11 5.13
C LYS A 29 -10.11 0.86 4.57
N THR A 30 -9.66 -0.28 5.05
CA THR A 30 -10.20 -1.60 4.70
C THR A 30 -11.32 -1.98 5.67
N PHE A 31 -12.21 -2.89 5.27
CA PHE A 31 -13.32 -3.33 6.12
C PHE A 31 -12.86 -4.13 7.34
N TRP A 32 -11.63 -4.65 7.32
CA TRP A 32 -11.05 -5.48 8.38
C TRP A 32 -10.11 -4.69 9.32
N GLY A 33 -10.00 -3.36 9.16
CA GLY A 33 -9.35 -2.48 10.14
C GLY A 33 -7.92 -2.03 9.81
N GLY A 34 -7.38 -2.36 8.63
CA GLY A 34 -6.13 -1.78 8.12
C GLY A 34 -6.34 -0.69 7.07
N TYR A 35 -5.26 -0.25 6.44
CA TYR A 35 -5.25 0.76 5.38
C TYR A 35 -4.45 0.25 4.19
N ALA A 36 -5.03 0.25 2.98
CA ALA A 36 -4.38 -0.39 1.83
C ALA A 36 -4.71 0.28 0.48
N GLY A 37 -3.73 0.23 -0.43
CA GLY A 37 -3.82 0.70 -1.81
C GLY A 37 -3.19 -0.30 -2.79
N TYR A 38 -3.51 -0.14 -4.08
CA TYR A 38 -3.04 -1.05 -5.13
C TYR A 38 -2.55 -0.28 -6.36
N PHE A 39 -1.45 -0.75 -6.93
CA PHE A 39 -0.93 -0.29 -8.22
C PHE A 39 -0.43 -1.47 -9.05
N LYS A 40 -0.22 -1.22 -10.35
CA LYS A 40 0.52 -2.13 -11.23
C LYS A 40 1.85 -1.49 -11.61
N ASP A 41 2.93 -2.24 -11.49
CA ASP A 41 4.24 -1.79 -11.96
C ASP A 41 4.28 -1.72 -13.52
N PRO A 42 5.35 -1.17 -14.12
CA PRO A 42 5.46 -1.07 -15.58
C PRO A 42 5.39 -2.41 -16.34
N ASP A 43 5.67 -3.52 -15.64
CA ASP A 43 5.60 -4.88 -16.17
C ASP A 43 4.25 -5.55 -15.89
N ASP A 44 3.25 -4.77 -15.45
CA ASP A 44 1.87 -5.16 -15.18
C ASP A 44 1.63 -6.06 -13.95
N HIS A 45 2.64 -6.27 -13.08
CA HIS A 45 2.45 -6.99 -11.82
C HIS A 45 1.62 -6.17 -10.84
N LEU A 46 0.63 -6.79 -10.22
CA LEU A 46 -0.22 -6.15 -9.22
C LEU A 46 0.45 -6.16 -7.85
N TRP A 47 0.55 -4.98 -7.24
CA TRP A 47 1.07 -4.79 -5.90
C TRP A 47 -0.03 -4.28 -4.96
N GLU A 48 -0.06 -4.84 -3.76
CA GLU A 48 -0.79 -4.30 -2.61
C GLU A 48 0.21 -3.70 -1.63
N ILE A 49 -0.01 -2.43 -1.26
CA ILE A 49 0.66 -1.79 -0.14
C ILE A 49 -0.35 -1.67 0.98
N VAL A 50 0.00 -2.19 2.15
CA VAL A 50 -0.93 -2.34 3.26
C VAL A 50 -0.26 -1.96 4.57
N PHE A 51 -0.97 -1.25 5.43
CA PHE A 51 -0.70 -1.18 6.86
C PHE A 51 -1.74 -2.06 7.55
N ASN A 52 -1.28 -3.16 8.14
CA ASN A 52 -2.11 -4.03 8.96
C ASN A 52 -1.66 -3.98 10.43
N PRO A 53 -2.39 -3.28 11.32
CA PRO A 53 -2.02 -3.15 12.72
C PRO A 53 -2.03 -4.47 13.49
N ALA A 54 -2.68 -5.53 12.99
CA ALA A 54 -2.67 -6.86 13.58
C ALA A 54 -1.38 -7.67 13.27
N PHE A 55 -0.50 -7.15 12.41
CA PHE A 55 0.78 -7.78 12.05
C PHE A 55 1.99 -6.95 12.50
N LEU A 56 1.82 -6.07 13.48
CA LEU A 56 2.96 -5.40 14.12
C LEU A 56 3.70 -6.42 15.00
N PRO A 57 5.05 -6.40 15.03
CA PRO A 57 5.82 -7.19 15.98
C PRO A 57 5.36 -6.89 17.41
N GLU A 58 5.34 -7.90 18.27
CA GLU A 58 5.26 -7.68 19.72
C GLU A 58 6.58 -7.02 20.19
N ASP A 59 6.47 -6.11 21.15
CA ASP A 59 7.61 -5.39 21.76
C ASP A 59 8.61 -6.34 22.46
#